data_AF-A0A4P6DWA9-F1
#
_entry.id   AF-A0A4P6DWA9-F1
#
_cell.length_a   1.000
_cell.length_b   1.000
_cell.length_c   1.000
_cell.angle_alpha   90.00
_cell.angle_beta   90.00
_cell.angle_gamma   90.00
#
_symmetry.space_group_name_H-M   'P 1'
#
loop_
_entity.id
_entity.type
_entity.pdbx_description
1 polymer ?
#
loop_
_entity_poly.entity_id
_entity_poly.type
_entity_poly.pdbx_seq_one_letter_code
_entity_poly.pdbx_strand_id
1 'polypeptide(L)'
;MTANQIQREGARRDRIIIMRVDEETKQLMRRVASERRQSIARATVELFRQADGQQVRQQKEEDSPMVRELRRIRGEIWRIGVNVNQIARLTNTELGATHEDVAVIRTQVDRCDRIVAGIDRIIASGLREGEERAGEPDPDMKRSPGA
;
A
#
# COMPACT_ATOMS: atom_id res chain seq x y z
N MET A 1 -72.99 -9.99 -12.93
CA MET A 1 -71.83 -10.86 -12.71
C MET A 1 -70.66 -9.98 -12.32
N THR A 2 -70.22 -10.11 -11.06
CA THR A 2 -69.18 -9.29 -10.43
C THR A 2 -67.85 -10.05 -10.40
N ALA A 3 -66.77 -9.29 -10.22
CA ALA A 3 -65.41 -9.69 -9.85
C ALA A 3 -64.38 -9.85 -10.99
N ASN A 4 -63.50 -8.86 -11.08
CA ASN A 4 -62.05 -9.07 -10.95
C ASN A 4 -61.34 -7.73 -10.73
N GLN A 5 -61.63 -7.09 -9.59
CA GLN A 5 -60.85 -5.96 -9.13
C GLN A 5 -59.63 -6.52 -8.38
N ILE A 6 -58.57 -6.81 -9.13
CA ILE A 6 -57.27 -7.15 -8.56
C ILE A 6 -56.78 -5.91 -7.80
N GLN A 7 -56.88 -5.95 -6.47
CA GLN A 7 -56.22 -4.97 -5.60
C GLN A 7 -54.73 -5.00 -5.91
N ARG A 8 -54.23 -3.93 -6.51
CA ARG A 8 -52.79 -3.72 -6.71
C ARG A 8 -52.29 -2.90 -5.54
N GLU A 9 -51.72 -3.56 -4.55
CA GLU A 9 -50.88 -2.89 -3.55
C GLU A 9 -49.64 -2.31 -4.25
N GLY A 10 -49.54 -0.99 -4.23
CA GLY A 10 -48.40 -0.25 -4.76
C GLY A 10 -48.73 1.23 -4.91
N ALA A 11 -47.79 2.10 -4.52
CA ALA A 11 -47.91 3.54 -4.73
C ALA A 11 -48.23 3.85 -6.20
N ARG A 12 -49.21 4.73 -6.43
CA ARG A 12 -49.64 5.12 -7.77
C ARG A 12 -48.48 5.80 -8.50
N ARG A 13 -48.19 5.33 -9.72
CA ARG A 13 -47.19 5.97 -10.60
C ARG A 13 -47.86 7.17 -11.27
N ASP A 14 -47.37 8.36 -10.97
CA ASP A 14 -47.85 9.66 -11.45
C ASP A 14 -46.98 10.24 -12.58
N ARG A 15 -45.80 9.67 -12.83
CA ARG A 15 -44.84 10.12 -13.84
C ARG A 15 -44.72 9.13 -14.99
N ILE A 16 -44.53 9.66 -16.20
CA ILE A 16 -44.32 8.90 -17.44
C ILE A 16 -42.90 9.17 -17.95
N ILE A 17 -42.18 8.11 -18.30
CA ILE A 17 -40.87 8.17 -18.97
C ILE A 17 -41.03 7.56 -20.35
N ILE A 18 -40.63 8.28 -21.38
CA ILE A 18 -40.58 7.79 -22.76
C ILE A 18 -39.12 7.46 -23.09
N MET A 19 -38.87 6.23 -23.54
CA MET A 19 -37.55 5.74 -23.89
C MET A 19 -37.55 5.28 -25.35
N ARG A 20 -36.57 5.74 -26.13
CA ARG A 20 -36.33 5.26 -27.49
C ARG A 20 -35.36 4.08 -27.41
N VAL A 21 -35.68 3.02 -28.15
CA VAL A 21 -34.87 1.80 -28.25
C VAL A 21 -34.85 1.35 -29.70
N ASP A 22 -33.78 0.69 -30.11
CA ASP A 22 -33.74 -0.05 -31.37
C ASP A 22 -34.60 -1.33 -31.29
N GLU A 23 -34.80 -2.00 -32.42
CA GLU A 23 -35.66 -3.19 -32.48
C GLU A 23 -35.03 -4.39 -31.76
N GLU A 24 -33.69 -4.51 -31.72
CA GLU A 24 -32.98 -5.56 -31.00
C GLU A 24 -33.23 -5.45 -29.48
N THR A 25 -32.99 -4.27 -28.92
CA THR A 25 -33.23 -3.95 -27.52
C THR A 25 -34.70 -4.16 -27.16
N LYS A 26 -35.62 -3.76 -28.03
CA LYS A 26 -37.06 -3.98 -27.82
C LYS A 26 -37.42 -5.46 -27.78
N GLN A 27 -36.82 -6.29 -28.64
CA GLN A 27 -37.01 -7.75 -28.62
C GLN A 27 -36.43 -8.37 -27.34
N LEU A 28 -35.23 -7.94 -26.93
CA LEU A 28 -34.63 -8.35 -25.66
C LEU A 28 -35.54 -8.02 -24.48
N MET A 29 -36.02 -6.77 -24.40
CA MET A 29 -36.93 -6.32 -23.34
C MET A 29 -38.22 -7.13 -23.31
N ARG A 30 -38.81 -7.46 -24.47
CA ARG A 30 -39.97 -8.36 -24.53
C ARG A 30 -39.65 -9.75 -23.99
N ARG A 31 -38.53 -10.34 -24.41
CA ARG A 31 -38.14 -11.69 -24.00
C ARG A 31 -37.98 -11.77 -22.49
N VAL A 32 -37.18 -10.87 -21.91
CA VAL A 32 -36.94 -10.79 -20.46
C VAL A 32 -38.24 -10.55 -19.69
N ALA A 33 -39.11 -9.67 -20.17
CA ALA A 33 -40.41 -9.43 -19.54
C ALA A 33 -41.34 -10.66 -19.61
N SER A 34 -41.30 -11.39 -20.74
CA SER A 34 -42.11 -12.59 -20.96
C SER A 34 -41.67 -13.75 -20.07
N GLU A 35 -40.36 -13.97 -19.95
CA GLU A 35 -39.78 -14.96 -19.02
C GLU A 35 -40.20 -14.69 -17.57
N ARG A 36 -40.29 -13.41 -17.19
CA ARG A 36 -40.75 -12.96 -15.87
C ARG A 36 -42.27 -12.90 -15.73
N ARG A 37 -43.04 -13.20 -16.78
CA ARG A 37 -44.52 -13.06 -16.83
C ARG A 37 -45.01 -11.67 -16.44
N GLN A 38 -44.30 -10.64 -16.90
CA GLN A 38 -44.55 -9.24 -16.56
C GLN A 38 -44.69 -8.38 -17.82
N SER A 39 -45.26 -7.17 -17.66
CA SER A 39 -45.16 -6.15 -18.70
C SER A 39 -43.74 -5.61 -18.77
N ILE A 40 -43.33 -5.12 -19.94
CA ILE A 40 -42.02 -4.47 -20.14
C ILE A 40 -41.80 -3.37 -19.09
N ALA A 41 -42.79 -2.51 -18.87
CA ALA A 41 -42.69 -1.44 -17.88
C ALA A 41 -42.46 -1.95 -16.44
N ARG A 42 -43.09 -3.06 -16.05
CA ARG A 42 -42.89 -3.65 -14.71
C ARG A 42 -41.52 -4.29 -14.61
N ALA A 43 -41.14 -5.10 -15.60
CA ALA A 43 -39.85 -5.76 -15.66
C ALA A 43 -38.70 -4.74 -15.64
N THR A 44 -38.80 -3.65 -16.42
CA THR A 44 -37.81 -2.56 -16.43
C THR A 44 -37.64 -1.93 -15.04
N VAL A 45 -38.73 -1.58 -14.36
CA VAL A 45 -38.66 -0.96 -13.02
C VAL A 45 -38.08 -1.92 -11.98
N GLU A 46 -38.47 -3.20 -12.01
CA GLU A 46 -37.92 -4.21 -11.09
C GLU A 46 -36.44 -4.48 -11.34
N LEU A 47 -36.02 -4.53 -12.61
CA LEU A 47 -34.60 -4.66 -12.98
C LEU A 47 -33.77 -3.48 -12.51
N PHE A 48 -34.26 -2.24 -12.66
CA PHE A 48 -33.55 -1.07 -12.14
C PHE A 48 -33.44 -1.08 -10.61
N ARG A 49 -34.50 -1.46 -9.89
CA ARG A 49 -34.45 -1.61 -8.42
C ARG A 49 -33.50 -2.71 -7.99
N GLN A 50 -33.47 -3.82 -8.73
CA GLN A 50 -32.55 -4.91 -8.48
C GLN A 50 -31.11 -4.46 -8.71
N ALA A 51 -30.83 -3.77 -9.82
CA ALA A 51 -29.51 -3.24 -10.14
C ALA A 51 -29.02 -2.24 -9.08
N ASP A 52 -29.87 -1.30 -8.66
CA ASP A 52 -29.58 -0.36 -7.57
C ASP A 52 -29.28 -1.10 -6.25
N GLY A 53 -30.11 -2.09 -5.89
CA GLY A 53 -29.88 -2.91 -4.70
C GLY A 53 -28.58 -3.73 -4.75
N GLN A 54 -28.22 -4.27 -5.91
CA GLN A 54 -26.94 -4.98 -6.10
C GLN A 54 -25.76 -4.01 -6.01
N GLN A 55 -25.84 -2.84 -6.62
CA GLN A 55 -24.79 -1.83 -6.59
C GLN A 55 -24.55 -1.32 -5.16
N VAL A 56 -25.62 -1.04 -4.41
CA VAL A 56 -25.52 -0.64 -3.00
C VAL A 56 -24.93 -1.75 -2.13
N ARG A 57 -25.28 -3.02 -2.38
CA ARG A 57 -24.68 -4.17 -1.68
C ARG A 57 -23.20 -4.32 -2.00
N GLN A 58 -22.83 -4.24 -3.26
CA GLN A 58 -21.45 -4.36 -3.72
C GLN A 58 -20.58 -3.24 -3.13
N GLN A 59 -21.06 -2.00 -3.12
CA GLN A 59 -20.37 -0.88 -2.47
C GLN A 59 -20.19 -1.13 -0.97
N LYS A 60 -21.23 -1.59 -0.26
CA LYS A 60 -21.15 -1.93 1.17
C LYS A 60 -20.19 -3.09 1.45
N GLU A 61 -20.11 -4.07 0.56
CA GLU A 61 -19.18 -5.19 0.67
C GLU A 61 -17.74 -4.75 0.41
N GLU A 62 -17.49 -3.92 -0.61
CA GLU A 62 -16.17 -3.37 -0.90
C GLU A 62 -15.63 -2.46 0.21
N ASP A 63 -16.54 -1.74 0.88
CA ASP A 63 -16.25 -0.91 2.04
C ASP A 63 -16.32 -1.66 3.39
N SER A 64 -16.68 -2.93 3.37
CA SER A 64 -16.81 -3.73 4.58
C SER A 64 -15.47 -3.77 5.34
N PRO A 65 -15.48 -3.62 6.68
CA PRO A 65 -14.26 -3.71 7.49
C PRO A 65 -13.52 -5.04 7.28
N MET A 66 -14.26 -6.13 7.01
CA MET A 66 -13.66 -7.43 6.72
C MET A 66 -12.87 -7.42 5.40
N VAL A 67 -13.41 -6.84 4.33
CA VAL A 67 -12.72 -6.75 3.03
C VAL A 67 -11.50 -5.83 3.13
N ARG A 68 -11.60 -4.75 3.90
CA ARG A 68 -10.44 -3.88 4.20
C ARG A 68 -9.33 -4.64 4.94
N GLU A 69 -9.70 -5.43 5.95
CA GLU A 69 -8.74 -6.26 6.68
C GLU A 69 -8.10 -7.34 5.79
N LEU A 70 -8.88 -7.98 4.92
CA LEU A 70 -8.35 -8.94 3.94
C LEU A 70 -7.38 -8.27 2.95
N ARG A 71 -7.67 -7.04 2.49
CA ARG A 71 -6.75 -6.27 1.63
C ARG A 71 -5.45 -5.95 2.37
N ARG A 72 -5.53 -5.62 3.66
CA ARG A 72 -4.35 -5.40 4.52
C ARG A 72 -3.52 -6.68 4.65
N ILE A 73 -4.14 -7.80 5.02
CA ILE A 73 -3.47 -9.11 5.13
C ILE A 73 -2.78 -9.48 3.81
N ARG A 74 -3.44 -9.29 2.67
CA ARG A 74 -2.83 -9.52 1.35
C ARG A 74 -1.57 -8.67 1.13
N GLY A 75 -1.58 -7.41 1.58
CA GLY A 75 -0.40 -6.54 1.54
C GLY A 75 0.74 -7.06 2.40
N GLU A 76 0.45 -7.56 3.61
CA GLU A 76 1.45 -8.21 4.47
C GLU A 76 2.06 -9.44 3.80
N ILE A 77 1.23 -10.32 3.24
CA ILE A 77 1.68 -11.52 2.53
C ILE A 77 2.61 -11.15 1.37
N TRP A 78 2.27 -10.11 0.60
CA TRP A 78 3.13 -9.64 -0.49
C TRP A 78 4.50 -9.18 0.02
N ARG A 79 4.55 -8.40 1.12
CA ARG A 79 5.82 -7.98 1.73
C ARG A 79 6.65 -9.16 2.21
N ILE A 80 6.02 -10.14 2.86
CA ILE A 80 6.69 -11.38 3.28
C ILE A 80 7.28 -12.09 2.06
N GLY A 81 6.52 -12.22 0.97
CA GLY A 81 6.99 -12.83 -0.27
C GLY A 81 8.21 -12.11 -0.87
N VAL A 82 8.23 -10.77 -0.86
CA VAL A 82 9.39 -9.98 -1.29
C VAL A 82 10.61 -10.26 -0.43
N ASN A 83 10.45 -10.27 0.90
CA ASN A 83 11.55 -10.54 1.83
C ASN A 83 12.09 -11.96 1.67
N VAL A 84 11.21 -12.97 1.57
CA VAL A 84 11.60 -14.37 1.33
C VAL A 84 12.37 -14.49 0.02
N ASN A 85 11.93 -13.80 -1.03
CA ASN A 85 12.62 -13.79 -2.32
C ASN A 85 14.00 -13.11 -2.26
N GLN A 86 14.14 -12.07 -1.42
CA GLN A 86 15.45 -11.47 -1.15
C GLN A 86 16.38 -12.44 -0.40
N ILE A 87 15.88 -13.11 0.65
CA ILE A 87 16.65 -14.13 1.38
C ILE A 87 17.08 -15.23 0.43
N ALA A 88 16.19 -15.78 -0.39
CA ALA A 88 16.53 -16.81 -1.35
C ALA A 88 17.63 -16.36 -2.33
N ARG A 89 17.57 -15.11 -2.82
CA ARG A 89 18.63 -14.55 -3.66
C ARG A 89 19.95 -14.43 -2.91
N LEU A 90 19.94 -13.84 -1.71
CA LEU A 90 21.16 -13.67 -0.90
C LEU A 90 21.77 -15.01 -0.53
N THR A 91 20.96 -15.98 -0.11
CA THR A 91 21.42 -17.34 0.19
C THR A 91 21.98 -18.03 -1.04
N ASN A 92 21.39 -17.85 -2.23
CA ASN A 92 21.98 -18.36 -3.48
C ASN A 92 23.27 -17.64 -3.87
N THR A 93 23.40 -16.34 -3.55
CA THR A 93 24.62 -15.57 -3.78
C THR A 93 25.72 -15.93 -2.76
N GLU A 94 25.39 -16.14 -1.49
CA GLU A 94 26.34 -16.55 -0.43
C GLU A 94 26.74 -18.02 -0.54
N LEU A 95 25.83 -18.93 -0.89
CA LEU A 95 26.16 -20.33 -1.20
C LEU A 95 26.81 -20.49 -2.58
N GLY A 96 26.64 -19.49 -3.46
CA GLY A 96 27.32 -19.37 -4.75
C GLY A 96 28.67 -18.63 -4.68
N ALA A 97 28.99 -18.01 -3.55
CA ALA A 97 30.28 -17.36 -3.32
C ALA A 97 31.34 -18.44 -3.15
N THR A 98 32.30 -18.48 -4.08
CA THR A 98 33.40 -19.44 -4.01
C THR A 98 34.34 -19.05 -2.86
N HIS A 99 35.18 -19.98 -2.40
CA HIS A 99 36.20 -19.73 -1.36
C HIS A 99 37.08 -18.48 -1.64
N GLU A 100 37.18 -18.08 -2.90
CA GLU A 100 37.90 -16.91 -3.39
C GLU A 100 37.22 -15.59 -2.97
N ASP A 101 35.89 -15.51 -3.02
CA ASP A 101 35.12 -14.33 -2.62
C ASP A 101 35.20 -14.07 -1.11
N VAL A 102 35.21 -15.14 -0.31
CA VAL A 102 35.39 -15.07 1.16
C VAL A 102 36.78 -14.53 1.52
N ALA A 103 37.81 -14.90 0.76
CA ALA A 103 39.16 -14.39 0.95
C ALA A 103 39.25 -12.89 0.61
N VAL A 104 38.63 -12.45 -0.49
CA VAL A 104 38.60 -11.02 -0.87
C VAL A 104 37.87 -10.19 0.18
N ILE A 105 36.70 -10.62 0.65
CA ILE A 105 35.94 -9.92 1.70
C ILE A 105 36.77 -9.84 2.99
N ARG A 106 37.44 -10.92 3.39
CA ARG A 106 38.33 -10.92 4.56
C ARG A 106 39.48 -9.91 4.41
N THR A 107 40.13 -9.85 3.24
CA THR A 107 41.19 -8.84 3.01
C THR A 107 40.68 -7.40 3.09
N GLN A 108 39.41 -7.16 2.70
CA GLN A 108 38.79 -5.84 2.82
C GLN A 108 38.46 -5.50 4.28
N VAL A 109 37.95 -6.45 5.06
CA VAL A 109 37.73 -6.28 6.51
C VAL A 109 39.05 -6.00 7.23
N ASP A 110 40.12 -6.76 6.95
CA ASP A 110 41.47 -6.54 7.51
C ASP A 110 42.05 -5.15 7.13
N ARG A 111 41.60 -4.57 6.01
CA ARG A 111 41.98 -3.21 5.59
C ARG A 111 41.17 -2.16 6.36
N CYS A 112 39.88 -2.38 6.57
CA CYS A 112 39.04 -1.50 7.39
C CYS A 112 39.57 -1.43 8.82
N ASP A 113 39.91 -2.56 9.44
CA ASP A 113 40.47 -2.59 10.81
C ASP A 113 41.77 -1.80 10.92
N ARG A 114 42.64 -1.89 9.89
CA ARG A 114 43.88 -1.10 9.84
C ARG A 114 43.64 0.40 9.71
N ILE A 115 42.62 0.80 8.95
CA ILE A 115 42.24 2.22 8.81
C ILE A 115 41.68 2.74 10.12
N VAL A 116 40.78 2.00 10.77
CA VAL A 116 40.20 2.36 12.08
C VAL A 116 41.31 2.49 13.13
N ALA A 117 42.21 1.51 13.23
CA ALA A 117 43.35 1.59 14.14
C ALA A 117 44.34 2.73 13.81
N GLY A 118 44.34 3.21 12.56
CA GLY A 118 45.08 4.42 12.15
C GLY A 118 44.38 5.69 12.62
N ILE A 119 43.05 5.77 12.49
CA ILE A 119 42.23 6.87 12.98
C ILE A 119 42.37 7.01 14.50
N ASP A 120 42.27 5.90 15.24
CA ASP A 120 42.43 5.91 16.70
C ASP A 120 43.79 6.45 17.13
N ARG A 121 44.85 6.12 16.38
CA ARG A 121 46.20 6.65 16.61
C ARG A 121 46.31 8.16 16.35
N ILE A 122 45.68 8.65 15.28
CA ILE A 122 45.64 10.09 14.94
C ILE A 122 44.86 10.87 16.01
N ILE A 123 43.74 10.32 16.47
CA ILE A 123 42.95 10.92 17.55
C ILE A 123 43.77 10.98 18.84
N ALA A 124 44.46 9.88 19.20
CA ALA A 124 45.30 9.82 20.39
C ALA A 124 46.50 10.78 20.33
N SER A 125 47.10 11.00 19.15
CA SER A 125 48.19 11.99 19.00
C SER A 125 47.68 13.43 19.07
N GLY A 126 46.54 13.73 18.45
CA GLY A 126 45.95 15.08 18.48
C GLY A 126 45.50 15.51 19.89
N LEU A 127 45.06 14.56 20.72
CA LEU A 127 44.72 14.82 22.12
C LEU A 127 45.95 15.19 22.97
N ARG A 128 47.12 14.58 22.70
CA ARG A 128 48.39 14.90 23.39
C ARG A 128 48.94 16.27 23.01
N GLU A 129 48.89 16.61 21.71
CA GLU A 129 49.30 17.94 21.23
C GLU A 129 48.37 19.07 21.75
N GLY A 130 47.10 18.76 22.02
CA GLY A 130 46.14 19.69 22.64
C GLY A 130 46.40 19.94 24.13
N GLU A 131 46.84 18.93 24.88
CA GLU A 131 47.22 19.06 26.29
C GLU A 131 48.53 19.84 26.47
N GLU A 132 49.52 19.66 25.57
CA GLU A 132 50.77 20.42 25.60
C GLU A 132 50.56 21.92 25.31
N ARG A 133 49.60 22.30 24.45
CA ARG A 133 49.26 23.70 24.17
C ARG A 133 48.40 24.38 25.24
N ALA A 134 47.70 23.63 26.09
CA ALA A 134 46.92 24.18 27.20
C ALA A 134 47.78 24.52 28.43
N GLY A 135 49.05 24.11 28.44
CA GLY A 135 49.99 24.33 29.55
C GLY A 135 50.93 25.54 29.39
N GLU A 136 50.88 26.27 28.28
CA GLU A 136 51.80 27.40 28.03
C GLU A 136 51.11 28.73 28.43
N PRO A 137 51.59 29.44 29.47
CA PRO A 137 50.93 30.64 29.95
C PRO A 137 51.11 31.83 28.97
N ASP A 138 50.03 32.58 28.78
CA ASP A 138 49.93 33.78 27.94
C ASP A 138 51.04 34.82 28.26
N PRO A 139 51.91 35.20 27.29
CA PRO A 139 53.06 36.07 27.53
C PRO A 139 52.72 37.54 27.86
N ASP A 140 51.46 37.97 27.75
CA ASP A 140 51.09 39.39 27.90
C ASP A 140 50.74 39.85 29.33
N MET A 141 50.85 38.98 30.34
CA MET A 141 50.40 39.30 31.70
C MET A 141 51.40 40.08 32.59
N LYS A 142 52.50 40.62 32.03
CA LYS A 142 53.46 41.45 32.80
C LYS A 142 53.90 42.73 32.08
N ARG A 143 52.98 43.69 31.94
CA ARG A 143 53.34 45.12 31.91
C ARG A 143 52.63 45.87 33.05
N SER A 144 53.42 46.19 34.09
CA SER A 144 53.48 47.39 34.98
C SER A 144 52.22 48.20 35.35
N PRO A 145 52.19 49.06 36.39
CA PRO A 145 53.29 49.73 37.14
C PRO A 145 53.15 49.55 38.68
N GLY A 146 54.10 49.86 39.58
CA GLY A 146 54.90 51.07 39.78
C GLY A 146 54.47 51.75 41.09
N ALA A 147 55.47 52.19 41.88
CA ALA A 147 55.43 52.84 43.20
C ALA A 147 55.32 51.91 44.43
#